data_AF-A0AAJ8MSD4-F1
#
_entry.id   AF-A0AAJ8MSD4-F1
#
_cell.length_a   1.000
_cell.length_b   1.000
_cell.length_c   1.000
_cell.angle_alpha   90.00
_cell.angle_beta   90.00
_cell.angle_gamma   90.00
#
_symmetry.space_group_name_H-M   'P 1'
#
loop_
_entity.id
_entity.type
_entity.pdbx_description
1 polymer ?
#
loop_
_entity_poly.entity_id
_entity_poly.type
_entity_poly.pdbx_seq_one_letter_code
_entity_poly.pdbx_strand_id
1 'polypeptide(L)'
;MSLLHKLKREIYVLDGESFAWLLREGKHEIQIDHNTMGQTCGILPVGVDSSRVITKGLKWDFGDVSTSNHLVPSIPLITIETSRPVLWTCEIKPL
;
A
#
# COMPACT_ATOMS: atom_id res chain seq x y z
N MET A 1 19.37 8.39 -0.69
CA MET A 1 18.59 7.14 -0.75
C MET A 1 17.25 7.39 -1.43
N SER A 2 17.17 7.42 -2.78
CA SER A 2 15.85 7.38 -3.46
C SER A 2 16.00 7.10 -4.96
N LEU A 3 16.45 5.89 -5.32
CA LEU A 3 16.46 5.45 -6.72
C LEU A 3 15.12 4.84 -7.15
N LEU A 4 14.37 4.24 -6.22
CA LEU A 4 13.19 3.43 -6.52
C LEU A 4 12.09 4.21 -7.27
N HIS A 5 11.75 5.42 -6.83
CA HIS A 5 10.73 6.23 -7.51
C HIS A 5 11.17 6.73 -8.90
N LYS A 6 12.48 6.82 -9.16
CA LYS A 6 13.05 7.32 -10.42
C LYS A 6 13.08 6.28 -11.53
N LEU A 7 13.09 4.99 -11.18
CA LEU A 7 12.99 3.90 -12.14
C LEU A 7 11.58 3.88 -12.72
N LYS A 8 11.40 3.71 -14.03
CA LYS A 8 10.07 3.53 -14.66
C LYS A 8 9.71 2.05 -14.78
N ARG A 9 9.73 1.33 -13.67
CA ARG A 9 9.35 -0.09 -13.57
C ARG A 9 8.42 -0.29 -12.39
N GLU A 10 7.61 -1.32 -12.44
CA GLU A 10 6.88 -1.82 -11.28
C GLU A 10 7.85 -2.63 -10.43
N ILE A 11 7.84 -2.37 -9.12
CA ILE A 11 8.76 -3.00 -8.18
C ILE A 11 7.92 -3.55 -7.04
N TYR A 12 8.06 -4.86 -6.86
CA TYR A 12 7.44 -5.62 -5.78
C TYR A 12 8.56 -6.19 -4.92
N VAL A 13 8.41 -6.08 -3.61
CA VAL A 13 9.32 -6.66 -2.62
C VAL A 13 8.52 -7.67 -1.83
N LEU A 14 9.02 -8.91 -1.77
CA LEU A 14 8.48 -9.97 -0.95
C LEU A 14 9.59 -10.43 -0.02
N ASP A 15 9.32 -10.45 1.28
CA ASP A 15 10.25 -10.94 2.28
C ASP A 15 9.47 -11.50 3.48
N GLY A 16 9.76 -12.75 3.86
CA GLY A 16 9.05 -13.46 4.93
C GLY A 16 7.52 -13.31 4.85
N GLU A 17 6.96 -12.60 5.82
CA GLU A 17 5.51 -12.37 6.00
C GLU A 17 5.08 -10.97 5.48
N SER A 18 5.83 -10.35 4.57
CA SER A 18 5.55 -9.00 4.09
C SER A 18 5.68 -8.86 2.58
N PHE A 19 4.69 -8.21 1.99
CA PHE A 19 4.64 -7.77 0.60
C PHE A 19 4.64 -6.24 0.56
N ALA A 20 5.46 -5.65 -0.29
CA ALA A 20 5.43 -4.22 -0.56
C ALA A 20 5.50 -3.90 -2.05
N TRP A 21 4.81 -2.83 -2.44
CA TRP A 21 4.69 -2.38 -3.81
C TRP A 21 4.75 -0.85 -3.87
N LEU A 22 5.57 -0.32 -4.78
CA LEU A 22 5.61 1.13 -5.03
C LEU A 22 4.42 1.56 -5.89
N LEU A 23 3.48 2.28 -5.28
CA LEU A 23 2.40 2.98 -5.98
C LEU A 23 2.89 4.34 -6.46
N ARG A 24 2.69 4.63 -7.75
CA ARG A 24 2.99 5.94 -8.34
C ARG A 24 1.87 6.94 -8.08
N GLU A 25 2.11 8.20 -8.40
CA GLU A 25 1.06 9.21 -8.44
C GLU A 25 -0.13 8.74 -9.30
N GLY A 26 -1.34 8.97 -8.81
CA GLY A 26 -2.58 8.56 -9.44
C GLY A 26 -3.48 7.73 -8.54
N LYS A 27 -4.47 7.08 -9.15
CA LYS A 27 -5.45 6.23 -8.49
C LYS A 27 -5.21 4.76 -8.80
N HIS A 28 -5.21 3.94 -7.76
CA HIS A 28 -4.97 2.50 -7.82
C HIS A 28 -6.17 1.77 -7.24
N GLU A 29 -6.53 0.67 -7.89
CA GLU A 29 -7.55 -0.27 -7.42
C GLU A 29 -6.83 -1.60 -7.16
N ILE A 30 -6.92 -2.09 -5.92
CA ILE A 30 -6.14 -3.24 -5.46
C ILE A 30 -7.12 -4.30 -4.98
N GLN A 31 -7.12 -5.44 -5.65
CA GLN A 31 -7.91 -6.59 -5.25
C GLN A 31 -7.12 -7.41 -4.22
N ILE A 32 -7.72 -7.61 -3.06
CA ILE A 32 -7.14 -8.28 -1.90
C ILE A 32 -7.69 -9.70 -1.82
N ASP A 33 -6.78 -10.67 -1.88
CA ASP A 33 -7.09 -12.04 -1.53
C ASP A 33 -6.88 -12.25 -0.03
N HIS A 34 -7.98 -12.23 0.73
CA HIS A 34 -7.96 -12.43 2.18
C HIS A 34 -7.60 -13.86 2.59
N ASN A 35 -7.44 -14.81 1.66
CA ASN A 35 -6.92 -16.14 1.97
C ASN A 35 -5.40 -16.14 2.11
N THR A 36 -4.71 -15.25 1.39
CA THR A 36 -3.24 -15.17 1.34
C THR A 36 -2.68 -13.95 2.06
N MET A 37 -3.41 -12.83 2.10
CA MET A 37 -2.98 -11.62 2.78
C MET A 37 -3.36 -11.64 4.27
N GLY A 38 -2.44 -11.16 5.10
CA GLY A 38 -2.65 -10.93 6.52
C GLY A 38 -3.53 -9.71 6.78
N GLN A 39 -3.71 -9.34 8.05
CA GLN A 39 -4.60 -8.23 8.39
C GLN A 39 -3.90 -6.88 8.22
N THR A 40 -2.63 -6.80 8.61
CA THR A 40 -1.95 -5.51 8.75
C THR A 40 -1.42 -5.01 7.42
N CYS A 41 -1.62 -3.72 7.16
CA CYS A 41 -1.14 -3.02 5.97
C CYS A 41 -0.67 -1.60 6.31
N GLY A 42 -0.02 -0.93 5.37
CA GLY A 42 0.52 0.42 5.57
C GLY A 42 0.81 1.14 4.28
N ILE A 43 0.84 2.48 4.37
CA ILE A 43 1.17 3.38 3.26
C ILE A 43 2.22 4.36 3.75
N LEU A 44 3.39 4.37 3.10
CA LEU A 44 4.51 5.21 3.51
C LEU A 44 5.00 6.10 2.35
N PRO A 45 5.14 7.43 2.53
CA PRO A 45 5.83 8.28 1.56
C PRO A 45 7.34 8.00 1.63
N VAL A 46 7.83 7.15 0.73
CA VAL A 46 9.27 6.80 0.70
C VAL A 46 9.98 7.59 -0.39
N GLY A 47 10.98 8.36 0.02
CA GLY A 47 11.83 9.09 -0.91
C GLY A 47 11.20 10.37 -1.48
N VAL A 48 10.14 10.86 -0.84
CA VAL A 48 9.47 12.16 -1.06
C VAL A 48 9.20 12.81 0.31
N ASP A 49 9.11 14.14 0.37
CA ASP A 49 8.90 14.85 1.64
C ASP A 49 7.52 14.59 2.26
N SER A 50 6.50 14.49 1.41
CA SER A 50 5.12 14.20 1.79
C SER A 50 4.33 13.71 0.58
N SER A 51 3.20 13.04 0.84
CA SER A 51 2.21 12.69 -0.17
C SER A 51 0.82 12.80 0.42
N ARG A 52 -0.12 13.36 -0.35
CA ARG A 52 -1.55 13.33 0.00
C ARG A 52 -2.08 11.98 -0.43
N VAL A 53 -2.78 11.28 0.47
CA VAL A 53 -3.29 9.92 0.22
C VAL A 53 -4.76 9.88 0.56
N ILE A 54 -5.59 9.35 -0.33
CA ILE A 54 -7.00 9.08 -0.09
C ILE A 54 -7.21 7.58 -0.23
N THR A 55 -7.76 6.93 0.80
CA THR A 55 -8.06 5.50 0.76
C THR A 55 -9.56 5.23 0.82
N LYS A 56 -9.97 4.08 0.28
CA LYS A 56 -11.29 3.49 0.54
C LYS A 56 -11.16 1.99 0.76
N GLY A 57 -11.93 1.45 1.70
CA GLY A 57 -12.03 0.01 1.93
C GLY A 57 -11.01 -0.54 2.94
N LEU A 58 -10.21 0.34 3.57
CA LEU A 58 -9.39 -0.02 4.71
C LEU A 58 -10.18 0.20 6.01
N LYS A 59 -9.71 -0.38 7.12
CA LYS A 59 -10.36 -0.20 8.43
C LYS A 59 -10.42 1.27 8.83
N TRP A 60 -9.38 2.03 8.46
CA TRP A 60 -9.37 3.47 8.64
C TRP A 60 -9.10 4.17 7.31
N ASP A 61 -10.15 4.73 6.72
CA ASP A 61 -10.02 5.55 5.53
C ASP A 61 -9.61 6.98 5.91
N PHE A 62 -8.45 7.45 5.42
CA PHE A 62 -7.87 8.75 5.79
C PHE A 62 -7.47 9.58 4.56
N GLY A 63 -7.27 10.88 4.81
CA GLY A 63 -6.71 11.87 3.86
C GLY A 63 -5.23 12.18 4.06
N ASP A 64 -4.60 11.66 5.14
CA ASP A 64 -3.18 11.82 5.48
C ASP A 64 -2.59 10.48 5.99
N VAL A 65 -1.26 10.35 5.84
CA VAL A 65 -0.45 9.10 5.92
C VAL A 65 -0.83 8.16 7.07
N SER A 66 -1.04 6.87 6.75
CA SER A 66 -1.36 5.82 7.71
C SER A 66 -0.25 4.76 7.78
N THR A 67 0.45 4.72 8.91
CA THR A 67 1.27 3.57 9.32
C THR A 67 0.44 2.70 10.27
N SER A 68 0.29 1.40 9.97
CA SER A 68 -0.51 0.41 10.73
C SER A 68 -2.02 0.46 10.50
N ASN A 69 -2.45 0.35 9.24
CA ASN A 69 -3.85 0.17 8.85
C ASN A 69 -4.21 -1.32 8.75
N HIS A 70 -5.49 -1.65 8.67
CA HIS A 70 -5.96 -3.03 8.57
C HIS A 70 -6.82 -3.22 7.32
N LEU A 71 -6.63 -4.37 6.66
CA LEU A 71 -7.57 -4.88 5.67
C LEU A 71 -8.87 -5.33 6.36
N VAL A 72 -10.00 -5.14 5.68
CA VAL A 72 -11.32 -5.54 6.16
C VAL A 72 -11.76 -6.81 5.43
N PRO A 73 -11.97 -7.96 6.10
CA PRO A 73 -12.22 -9.25 5.43
C PRO A 73 -13.40 -9.27 4.44
N SER A 74 -14.44 -8.46 4.67
CA SER A 74 -15.61 -8.36 3.80
C SER A 74 -15.40 -7.44 2.58
N ILE A 75 -14.26 -6.76 2.48
CA ILE A 75 -13.95 -5.79 1.43
C ILE A 75 -12.78 -6.33 0.61
N PRO A 76 -13.05 -6.89 -0.59
CA PRO A 76 -12.00 -7.45 -1.45
C PRO A 76 -11.33 -6.40 -2.36
N LEU A 77 -11.87 -5.19 -2.43
CA LEU A 77 -11.37 -4.13 -3.30
C LEU A 77 -11.08 -2.89 -2.47
N ILE A 78 -9.83 -2.44 -2.50
CA ILE A 78 -9.42 -1.17 -1.90
C ILE A 78 -9.02 -0.19 -3.00
N THR A 79 -9.21 1.09 -2.73
CA THR A 79 -8.71 2.15 -3.61
C THR A 79 -7.72 3.03 -2.87
N ILE A 80 -6.60 3.34 -3.53
CA ILE A 80 -5.59 4.27 -3.01
C ILE A 80 -5.33 5.32 -4.09
N GLU A 81 -5.61 6.58 -3.78
CA GLU A 81 -5.25 7.72 -4.63
C GLU A 81 -4.14 8.49 -3.95
N THR A 82 -3.09 8.82 -4.69
CA THR A 82 -1.91 9.47 -4.12
C THR A 82 -1.32 10.54 -5.03
N SER A 83 -0.92 11.67 -4.46
CA SER A 83 -0.35 12.80 -5.21
C SER A 83 1.16 12.70 -5.49
N ARG A 84 1.85 11.79 -4.81
CA ARG A 84 3.28 11.46 -5.02
C ARG A 84 3.52 9.99 -4.73
N PRO A 85 4.61 9.38 -5.21
CA PRO A 85 4.87 7.96 -4.98
C PRO A 85 4.85 7.56 -3.50
N VAL A 86 4.19 6.45 -3.19
CA VAL A 86 4.11 5.85 -1.85
C VAL A 86 4.38 4.36 -1.91
N LEU A 87 4.96 3.82 -0.84
CA LEU A 87 5.10 2.39 -0.66
C LEU A 87 3.84 1.85 0.02
N TRP A 88 3.09 1.01 -0.69
CA TRP A 88 2.04 0.17 -0.12
C TRP A 88 2.68 -1.09 0.44
N THR A 89 2.30 -1.49 1.65
CA THR A 89 2.76 -2.74 2.27
C THR A 89 1.60 -3.48 2.90
N CYS A 90 1.66 -4.81 2.87
CA CYS A 90 0.69 -5.70 3.48
C CYS A 90 1.39 -6.93 4.04
N GLU A 91 0.89 -7.41 5.17
CA GLU A 91 1.25 -8.71 5.72
C GLU A 91 0.81 -9.83 4.76
N ILE A 92 1.62 -10.89 4.69
CA ILE A 92 1.30 -12.14 4.00
C ILE A 92 1.09 -13.20 5.08
N LYS A 93 0.04 -14.02 4.96
CA LYS A 93 -0.17 -15.12 5.89
C LYS A 93 0.92 -16.19 5.73
N PRO A 94 1.37 -16.80 6.84
CA PRO A 94 2.24 -17.96 6.75
C PRO A 94 1.53 -19.13 6.03
N LEU A 95 2.33 -19.96 5.36
CA LEU A 95 1.88 -21.15 4.64
C LEU A 95 1.35 -22.25 5.58
#